data_AF-A0A933GXC0-F1
#
_entry.id   AF-A0A933GXC0-F1
#
_cell.length_a   1.000
_cell.length_b   1.000
_cell.length_c   1.000
_cell.angle_alpha   90.00
_cell.angle_beta   90.00
_cell.angle_gamma   90.00
#
_symmetry.space_group_name_H-M   'P 1'
#
loop_
_entity.id
_entity.type
_entity.pdbx_description
1 polymer ?
#
loop_
_entity_poly.entity_id
_entity_poly.type
_entity_poly.pdbx_seq_one_letter_code
_entity_poly.pdbx_strand_id
1 'polypeptide(L)'
;MYWEAVEGAWNSHVEKRNDVTTIDGLPEGTHFEIYTLESLVRSHEKGDAYHRSEGCSRYVRQHRSEFQVEVLLPRPDCLRPDLRLTVDYPEDLVVCQRLYEVFRDRAPLVPLDEIVRFLDSRPDLKGLVAPYVDPKPLWLDAPLGGGPL
;
A
#
# COMPACT_ATOMS: atom_id res chain seq x y z
N MET A 1 -2.67 -5.64 -4.61
CA MET A 1 -2.36 -5.94 -3.20
C MET A 1 -1.11 -6.84 -3.14
N TYR A 2 -0.16 -6.53 -2.25
CA TYR A 2 1.03 -7.33 -1.97
C TYR A 2 0.66 -8.54 -1.09
N TRP A 3 0.16 -9.59 -1.72
CA TRP A 3 -0.45 -10.72 -1.04
C TRP A 3 0.57 -11.59 -0.30
N GLU A 4 1.83 -11.57 -0.74
CA GLU A 4 2.94 -12.37 -0.20
C GLU A 4 3.23 -12.06 1.27
N ALA A 5 2.92 -10.84 1.72
CA ALA A 5 3.12 -10.42 3.11
C ALA A 5 1.89 -10.63 4.02
N VAL A 6 0.73 -11.01 3.47
CA VAL A 6 -0.54 -11.03 4.22
C VAL A 6 -0.51 -12.04 5.37
N GLU A 7 -0.04 -13.26 5.12
CA GLU A 7 0.01 -14.31 6.17
C GLU A 7 0.96 -13.92 7.31
N GLY A 8 2.16 -13.43 6.98
CA GLY A 8 3.12 -12.95 7.97
C GLY A 8 2.59 -11.75 8.78
N ALA A 9 1.94 -10.80 8.10
CA ALA A 9 1.31 -9.65 8.74
C ALA A 9 0.16 -10.05 9.68
N TRP A 10 -0.65 -11.02 9.27
CA TRP A 10 -1.72 -11.57 10.10
C TRP A 10 -1.18 -12.26 11.35
N ASN A 11 -0.17 -13.11 11.22
CA ASN A 11 0.45 -13.77 12.37
C ASN A 11 1.03 -12.74 13.36
N SER A 12 1.75 -11.74 12.86
CA SER A 12 2.27 -10.65 13.70
C SER A 12 1.16 -9.86 14.39
N HIS A 13 0.07 -9.56 13.67
CA HIS A 13 -1.10 -8.86 14.21
C HIS A 13 -1.70 -9.60 15.42
N VAL A 14 -1.89 -10.91 15.29
CA VAL A 14 -2.47 -11.75 16.35
C VAL A 14 -1.49 -11.93 17.52
N GLU A 15 -0.25 -12.30 17.24
CA GLU A 15 0.77 -12.58 18.27
C GLU A 15 1.07 -11.36 19.13
N LYS A 16 1.21 -10.19 18.50
CA LYS A 16 1.50 -8.93 19.19
C LYS A 16 0.25 -8.25 19.73
N ARG A 17 -0.95 -8.72 19.35
CA ARG A 17 -2.23 -8.10 19.70
C ARG A 17 -2.32 -6.65 19.23
N ASN A 18 -1.84 -6.38 18.03
CA ASN A 18 -1.86 -5.03 17.47
C ASN A 18 -3.30 -4.58 17.22
N ASP A 19 -3.58 -3.28 17.42
CA ASP A 19 -4.80 -2.66 16.93
C ASP A 19 -4.79 -2.58 15.40
N VAL A 20 -3.61 -2.27 14.84
CA VAL A 20 -3.38 -2.14 13.40
C VAL A 20 -2.05 -2.79 13.01
N THR A 21 -2.08 -3.65 12.00
CA THR A 21 -0.87 -4.08 11.29
C THR A 21 -0.98 -3.67 9.83
N THR A 22 0.02 -2.98 9.32
CA THR A 22 0.06 -2.46 7.95
C THR A 22 1.44 -2.65 7.34
N ILE A 23 1.56 -2.42 6.04
CA ILE A 23 2.82 -2.40 5.30
C ILE A 23 2.87 -1.11 4.48
N ASP A 24 4.04 -0.49 4.37
CA ASP A 24 4.20 0.81 3.71
C ASP A 24 5.47 0.89 2.86
N GLY A 25 5.50 1.82 1.91
CA GLY A 25 6.58 1.98 0.92
C GLY A 25 6.45 1.05 -0.31
N LEU A 26 5.30 0.40 -0.48
CA LEU A 26 4.97 -0.37 -1.67
C LEU A 26 4.56 0.55 -2.83
N PRO A 27 4.41 0.03 -4.07
CA PRO A 27 3.66 0.74 -5.11
C PRO A 27 2.26 1.12 -4.63
N GLU A 28 1.82 2.33 -4.99
CA GLU A 28 0.46 2.78 -4.71
C GLU A 28 -0.57 1.76 -5.26
N GLY A 29 -1.65 1.51 -4.51
CA GLY A 29 -2.65 0.48 -4.87
C GLY A 29 -2.28 -0.96 -4.50
N THR A 30 -1.09 -1.20 -3.93
CA THR A 30 -0.68 -2.55 -3.48
C THR A 30 -0.62 -2.74 -1.96
N HIS A 31 -0.80 -1.67 -1.20
CA HIS A 31 -0.86 -1.68 0.26
C HIS A 31 -2.05 -2.50 0.80
N PHE A 32 -1.95 -2.91 2.05
CA PHE A 32 -3.07 -3.45 2.83
C PHE A 32 -2.94 -3.04 4.29
N GLU A 33 -4.07 -3.05 5.00
CA GLU A 33 -4.14 -2.73 6.42
C GLU A 33 -5.04 -3.77 7.12
N ILE A 34 -4.61 -4.27 8.27
CA ILE A 34 -5.36 -5.19 9.13
C ILE A 34 -5.75 -4.44 10.40
N TYR A 35 -7.05 -4.38 10.70
CA TYR A 35 -7.59 -3.70 11.87
C TYR A 35 -8.33 -4.65 12.79
N THR A 36 -8.27 -4.39 14.09
CA THR A 36 -9.30 -4.88 15.01
C THR A 36 -10.60 -4.10 14.79
N LEU A 37 -11.75 -4.76 14.94
CA LEU A 37 -13.04 -4.06 14.89
C LEU A 37 -13.13 -2.97 15.96
N GLU A 38 -12.59 -3.24 17.15
CA GLU A 38 -12.56 -2.28 18.26
C GLU A 38 -11.84 -0.98 17.89
N SER A 39 -10.70 -1.06 17.19
CA SER A 39 -9.96 0.12 16.75
C SER A 39 -10.77 1.01 15.77
N LEU A 40 -11.57 0.38 14.89
CA LEU A 40 -12.44 1.09 13.96
C LEU A 40 -13.64 1.73 14.69
N VAL A 41 -14.25 1.03 15.66
CA VAL A 41 -15.32 1.58 16.50
C VAL A 41 -14.80 2.78 17.30
N ARG A 42 -13.65 2.65 17.97
CA ARG A 42 -13.00 3.73 18.71
C ARG A 42 -12.70 4.94 17.81
N SER A 43 -12.21 4.68 16.60
CA SER A 43 -11.93 5.73 15.60
C SER A 43 -13.21 6.47 15.19
N HIS A 44 -14.32 5.74 14.99
CA HIS A 44 -15.60 6.35 14.65
C HIS A 44 -16.16 7.20 15.80
N GLU A 45 -16.12 6.70 17.04
CA GLU A 45 -16.65 7.38 18.21
C GLU A 45 -15.89 8.67 18.53
N LYS A 46 -14.56 8.62 18.49
CA LYS A 46 -13.70 9.77 18.82
C LYS A 46 -13.47 10.73 17.65
N GLY A 47 -13.57 10.25 16.42
CA GLY A 47 -13.37 11.05 15.22
C GLY A 47 -14.50 12.05 14.97
N ASP A 48 -14.20 13.11 14.22
CA ASP A 48 -15.17 14.07 13.70
C ASP A 48 -15.73 13.64 12.31
N ALA A 49 -16.46 14.54 11.64
CA ALA A 49 -17.01 14.28 10.30
C ALA A 49 -15.93 13.94 9.25
N TYR A 50 -14.72 14.49 9.38
CA TYR A 50 -13.60 14.19 8.48
C TYR A 50 -13.10 12.75 8.69
N HIS A 51 -13.04 12.31 9.94
CA HIS A 51 -12.63 10.96 10.33
C HIS A 51 -13.69 9.89 10.07
N ARG A 52 -14.98 10.25 10.10
CA ARG A 52 -16.12 9.33 9.85
C ARG A 52 -16.51 9.22 8.37
N SER A 53 -15.64 9.68 7.47
CA SER A 53 -15.81 9.56 6.02
C SER A 53 -15.33 8.19 5.51
N GLU A 54 -15.22 8.01 4.19
CA GLU A 54 -14.68 6.79 3.57
C GLU A 54 -13.26 6.43 4.02
N GLY A 55 -12.49 7.40 4.52
CA GLY A 55 -11.12 7.21 4.97
C GLY A 55 -11.04 6.64 6.38
N CYS A 56 -11.47 5.38 6.58
CA CYS A 56 -11.55 4.72 7.89
C CYS A 56 -10.24 4.77 8.69
N SER A 57 -9.08 4.78 8.01
CA SER A 57 -7.76 4.79 8.64
C SER A 57 -7.23 6.18 9.02
N ARG A 58 -7.96 7.26 8.72
CA ARG A 58 -7.49 8.64 8.98
C ARG A 58 -7.30 8.92 10.46
N TYR A 59 -8.24 8.51 11.31
CA TYR A 59 -8.16 8.77 12.75
C TYR A 59 -6.93 8.11 13.36
N VAL A 60 -6.72 6.82 13.08
CA VAL A 60 -5.55 6.08 13.60
C VAL A 60 -4.24 6.69 13.14
N ARG A 61 -4.14 7.10 11.86
CA ARG A 61 -2.92 7.73 11.32
C ARG A 61 -2.59 9.05 12.01
N GLN A 62 -3.59 9.84 12.39
CA GLN A 62 -3.40 11.13 13.08
C GLN A 62 -3.20 10.97 14.60
N HIS A 63 -3.74 9.91 15.18
CA HIS A 63 -3.75 9.65 16.63
C HIS A 63 -2.98 8.37 16.99
N ARG A 64 -1.86 8.12 16.30
CA ARG A 64 -1.14 6.84 16.35
C ARG A 64 -0.73 6.40 17.75
N SER A 65 -0.44 7.35 18.66
CA SER A 65 -0.12 7.06 20.06
C SER A 65 -1.26 6.44 20.87
N GLU A 66 -2.50 6.50 20.37
CA GLU A 66 -3.66 5.87 21.00
C GLU A 66 -3.83 4.39 20.60
N PHE A 67 -3.04 3.88 19.65
CA PHE A 67 -3.21 2.56 19.06
C PHE A 67 -1.91 1.77 19.09
N GLN A 68 -2.00 0.45 19.26
CA GLN A 68 -0.87 -0.43 19.04
C GLN A 68 -0.71 -0.69 17.53
N VAL A 69 0.16 0.09 16.88
CA VAL A 69 0.36 0.04 15.42
C VAL A 69 1.71 -0.57 15.07
N GLU A 70 1.69 -1.59 14.22
CA GLU A 70 2.88 -2.12 13.57
C GLU A 70 2.89 -1.78 12.08
N VAL A 71 4.00 -1.21 11.60
CA VAL A 71 4.24 -0.94 10.18
C VAL A 71 5.38 -1.83 9.72
N LEU A 72 5.05 -2.77 8.84
CA LEU A 72 6.00 -3.64 8.18
C LEU A 72 6.64 -2.92 6.99
N LEU A 73 7.85 -3.34 6.65
CA LEU A 73 8.52 -2.94 5.41
C LEU A 73 8.46 -4.11 4.41
N PRO A 74 8.22 -3.83 3.12
CA PRO A 74 8.32 -4.87 2.10
C PRO A 74 9.78 -5.27 1.88
N ARG A 75 9.97 -6.35 1.11
CA ARG A 75 11.30 -6.72 0.61
C ARG A 75 11.88 -5.55 -0.23
N PRO A 76 13.21 -5.38 -0.29
CA PRO A 76 13.82 -4.26 -1.02
C PRO A 76 13.43 -4.15 -2.50
N ASP A 77 13.17 -5.27 -3.17
CA ASP A 77 12.70 -5.33 -4.56
C ASP A 77 11.24 -4.88 -4.73
N CYS A 78 10.46 -4.81 -3.65
CA CYS A 78 9.08 -4.37 -3.61
C CYS A 78 8.92 -2.97 -2.96
N LEU A 79 9.99 -2.40 -2.40
CA LEU A 79 10.03 -1.07 -1.81
C LEU A 79 10.05 0.01 -2.90
N ARG A 80 8.89 0.29 -3.50
CA ARG A 80 8.76 1.06 -4.75
C ARG A 80 7.69 2.14 -4.68
N PRO A 81 7.88 3.16 -3.83
CA PRO A 81 6.95 4.29 -3.73
C PRO A 81 6.91 5.16 -5.01
N ASP A 82 7.82 4.96 -5.96
CA ASP A 82 7.81 5.61 -7.28
C ASP A 82 6.84 4.98 -8.29
N LEU A 83 6.16 3.89 -7.92
CA LEU A 83 5.24 3.17 -8.78
C LEU A 83 3.80 3.30 -8.30
N ARG A 84 2.87 3.27 -9.27
CA ARG A 84 1.41 3.35 -9.05
C ARG A 84 0.71 2.21 -9.79
N LEU A 85 -0.11 1.46 -9.07
CA LEU A 85 -0.86 0.28 -9.53
C LEU A 85 -2.32 0.39 -9.08
N THR A 86 -2.94 1.51 -9.43
CA THR A 86 -4.35 1.87 -9.18
C THR A 86 -5.14 1.81 -10.50
N VAL A 87 -6.41 2.22 -10.51
CA VAL A 87 -7.20 2.37 -11.75
C VAL A 87 -8.12 3.61 -11.64
N ASP A 88 -7.52 4.78 -11.41
CA ASP A 88 -8.28 6.04 -11.27
C ASP A 88 -8.19 6.91 -12.54
N TYR A 89 -7.13 6.76 -13.33
CA TYR A 89 -6.90 7.46 -14.60
C TYR A 89 -6.93 6.53 -15.82
N PRO A 90 -7.21 7.03 -17.04
CA PRO A 90 -7.11 6.22 -18.26
C PRO A 90 -5.74 5.55 -18.45
N GLU A 91 -4.66 6.25 -18.07
CA GLU A 91 -3.28 5.79 -18.12
C GLU A 91 -3.05 4.60 -17.18
N ASP A 92 -3.63 4.66 -15.97
CA ASP A 92 -3.61 3.55 -15.02
C ASP A 92 -4.21 2.28 -15.65
N LEU A 93 -5.36 2.42 -16.34
CA LEU A 93 -6.02 1.30 -17.02
C LEU A 93 -5.14 0.70 -18.12
N VAL A 94 -4.44 1.51 -18.92
CA VAL A 94 -3.52 1.04 -19.97
C VAL A 94 -2.39 0.20 -19.34
N VAL A 95 -1.81 0.68 -18.24
CA VAL A 95 -0.76 -0.04 -17.52
C VAL A 95 -1.29 -1.35 -16.93
N CYS A 96 -2.43 -1.33 -16.23
CA CYS A 96 -3.05 -2.52 -15.64
C CYS A 96 -3.48 -3.56 -16.68
N GLN A 97 -4.00 -3.14 -17.84
CA GLN A 97 -4.32 -4.05 -18.93
C GLN A 97 -3.07 -4.75 -19.46
N ARG A 98 -1.98 -4.00 -19.68
CA ARG A 98 -0.72 -4.59 -20.15
C ARG A 98 -0.11 -5.54 -19.12
N LEU A 99 -0.18 -5.21 -17.84
CA LEU A 99 0.23 -6.12 -16.77
C LEU A 99 -0.62 -7.40 -16.78
N TYR A 100 -1.94 -7.27 -16.87
CA TYR A 100 -2.82 -8.43 -16.92
C TYR A 100 -2.54 -9.32 -18.15
N GLU A 101 -2.32 -8.76 -19.33
CA GLU A 101 -1.96 -9.51 -20.55
C GLU A 101 -0.71 -10.37 -20.35
N VAL A 102 0.31 -9.83 -19.66
CA VAL A 102 1.59 -10.50 -19.41
C VAL A 102 1.47 -11.53 -18.28
N PHE A 103 0.68 -11.24 -17.25
CA PHE A 103 0.66 -12.00 -16.00
C PHE A 103 -0.63 -12.82 -15.77
N ARG A 104 -1.56 -12.87 -16.73
CA ARG A 104 -2.89 -13.52 -16.60
C ARG A 104 -2.83 -14.97 -16.11
N ASP A 105 -1.81 -15.73 -16.48
CA ASP A 105 -1.66 -17.13 -16.08
C ASP A 105 -1.35 -17.31 -14.58
N ARG A 106 -0.99 -16.21 -13.91
CA ARG A 106 -0.75 -16.14 -12.47
C ARG A 106 -1.81 -15.36 -11.70
N ALA A 107 -2.83 -14.87 -12.39
CA ALA A 107 -3.92 -14.18 -11.74
C ALA A 107 -4.71 -15.15 -10.83
N PRO A 108 -5.18 -14.70 -9.65
CA PRO A 108 -5.10 -13.33 -9.13
C PRO A 108 -3.82 -13.01 -8.32
N LEU A 109 -2.98 -14.02 -8.03
CA LEU A 109 -1.81 -13.90 -7.14
C LEU A 109 -0.52 -13.69 -7.92
N VAL A 110 -0.47 -12.60 -8.69
CA VAL A 110 0.74 -12.22 -9.43
C VAL A 110 1.81 -11.74 -8.42
N PRO A 111 3.05 -12.27 -8.47
CA PRO A 111 4.12 -11.80 -7.58
C PRO A 111 4.48 -10.33 -7.84
N LEU A 112 4.59 -9.53 -6.78
CA LEU A 112 4.81 -8.09 -6.92
C LEU A 112 6.19 -7.76 -7.48
N ASP A 113 7.23 -8.51 -7.09
CA ASP A 113 8.59 -8.30 -7.61
C ASP A 113 8.68 -8.48 -9.13
N GLU A 114 7.81 -9.30 -9.70
CA GLU A 114 7.74 -9.51 -11.14
C GLU A 114 7.06 -8.36 -11.87
N ILE A 115 5.99 -7.81 -11.27
CA ILE A 115 5.35 -6.59 -11.76
C ILE A 115 6.37 -5.43 -11.73
N VAL A 116 7.08 -5.27 -10.62
CA VAL A 116 8.12 -4.25 -10.45
C VAL A 116 9.19 -4.37 -11.53
N ARG A 117 9.79 -5.55 -11.69
CA ARG A 117 10.83 -5.80 -12.71
C ARG A 117 10.32 -5.54 -14.13
N PHE A 118 9.08 -5.92 -14.42
CA PHE A 118 8.48 -5.64 -15.72
C PHE A 118 8.33 -4.14 -15.97
N LEU A 119 7.81 -3.38 -15.00
CA LEU A 119 7.66 -1.94 -15.13
C LEU A 119 9.00 -1.21 -15.24
N ASP A 120 10.03 -1.65 -14.51
CA ASP A 120 11.38 -1.09 -14.66
C ASP A 120 11.97 -1.30 -16.05
N SER A 121 11.62 -2.41 -16.70
CA SER A 121 12.00 -2.66 -18.09
C SER A 121 11.17 -1.86 -19.12
N ARG A 122 10.12 -1.14 -18.66
CA ARG A 122 9.14 -0.43 -19.50
C ARG A 122 9.00 1.04 -19.10
N PRO A 123 10.02 1.89 -19.38
CA PRO A 123 9.93 3.34 -19.16
C PRO A 123 8.73 3.99 -19.87
N ASP A 124 8.31 3.42 -21.00
CA ASP A 124 7.13 3.84 -21.74
C ASP A 124 5.84 3.69 -20.92
N LEU A 125 5.70 2.61 -20.14
CA LEU A 125 4.54 2.39 -19.27
C LEU A 125 4.66 3.21 -17.98
N LYS A 126 5.84 3.24 -17.36
CA LYS A 126 6.08 4.08 -16.16
C LYS A 126 5.78 5.55 -16.44
N GLY A 127 6.16 6.04 -17.62
CA GLY A 127 5.94 7.43 -18.04
C GLY A 127 4.47 7.83 -18.14
N LEU A 128 3.56 6.89 -18.41
CA LEU A 128 2.11 7.18 -18.50
C LEU A 128 1.53 7.57 -17.14
N VAL A 129 1.96 6.87 -16.07
CA VAL A 129 1.40 7.06 -14.73
C VAL A 129 2.23 7.97 -13.84
N ALA A 130 3.48 8.26 -14.23
CA ALA A 130 4.41 9.08 -13.45
C ALA A 130 3.85 10.43 -12.96
N PRO A 131 3.05 11.19 -13.75
CA PRO A 131 2.46 12.44 -13.27
C PRO A 131 1.47 12.30 -12.11
N TYR A 132 0.95 11.09 -11.87
CA TYR A 132 -0.08 10.80 -10.87
C TYR A 132 0.45 10.06 -9.63
N VAL A 133 1.74 9.74 -9.60
CA VAL A 133 2.38 9.05 -8.46
C VAL A 133 2.47 10.00 -7.26
N ASP A 134 1.95 9.57 -6.11
CA ASP A 134 2.25 10.18 -4.81
C ASP A 134 3.22 9.28 -4.02
N PRO A 135 4.52 9.62 -3.96
CA PRO A 135 5.51 8.78 -3.29
C PRO A 135 5.47 8.92 -1.76
N LYS A 136 4.55 9.71 -1.21
CA LYS A 136 4.46 9.95 0.22
C LYS A 136 4.02 8.67 0.96
N PRO A 137 4.82 8.18 1.91
CA PRO A 137 4.40 7.07 2.75
C PRO A 137 3.14 7.43 3.56
N LEU A 138 2.26 6.44 3.76
CA LEU A 138 1.02 6.63 4.51
C LEU A 138 1.20 6.48 6.02
N TRP A 139 2.20 5.71 6.44
CA TRP A 139 2.44 5.25 7.80
C TRP A 139 3.88 5.42 8.27
N LEU A 140 4.86 5.60 7.37
CA LEU A 140 6.25 5.88 7.76
C LEU A 140 6.43 7.37 8.07
N ASP A 141 7.12 7.67 9.18
CA ASP A 141 7.32 9.05 9.67
C ASP A 141 8.33 9.86 8.82
N ALA A 142 9.05 9.21 7.91
CA ALA A 142 9.98 9.85 6.98
C ALA A 142 9.85 9.23 5.57
N PRO A 143 10.05 10.01 4.49
CA PRO A 143 10.20 9.45 3.14
C PRO A 143 11.34 8.45 3.13
N LEU A 144 11.12 7.28 2.54
CA LEU A 144 12.15 6.29 2.30
C LEU A 144 13.12 6.83 1.24
N GLY A 145 14.15 7.57 1.70
CA GLY A 145 15.38 7.88 0.98
C GLY A 145 15.21 8.44 -0.44
N GLY A 146 15.40 9.76 -0.60
CA GLY A 146 15.84 10.32 -1.88
C GLY A 146 17.21 9.74 -2.26
N GLY A 147 17.22 8.90 -3.29
CA GLY A 147 18.43 8.57 -4.04
C GLY A 147 18.69 9.64 -5.11
N PRO A 148 19.95 9.98 -5.41
CA PRO A 148 20.26 11.02 -6.39
C PRO A 148 19.85 10.57 -7.80
N LEU A 149 19.40 11.55 -8.58
CA LEU A 149 19.35 11.48 -10.05
C LEU A 149 20.71 11.08 -10.64
#